data_AF-A0A518ILN8-F1
#
_entry.id   AF-A0A518ILN8-F1
#
_cell.length_a   1.000
_cell.length_b   1.000
_cell.length_c   1.000
_cell.angle_alpha   90.00
_cell.angle_beta   90.00
_cell.angle_gamma   90.00
#
_symmetry.space_group_name_H-M   'P 1'
#
loop_
_entity.id
_entity.type
_entity.pdbx_description
1 polymer ?
#
loop_
_entity_poly.entity_id
_entity_poly.type
_entity_poly.pdbx_seq_one_letter_code
_entity_poly.pdbx_strand_id
1 'polypeptide(L)'
;MDQTFQFFTDTATLAIFDPQCLQHRAADIVDWWCDDVGQLEEVKTGVIALVSLGGDGVYQARITDDELTSDERDYAAELVENLGVDVVSGALFIGPGECLPGGDAQFSSVNEERGILLKIPNGKYCIEVYSIDWFESPRWWTENQQPPENAPADYVAVLRSRMAPLDEINSEPRFTGDTDQFLFESATRLIGPQPGMVLSTKVRKGPHGLTLRECGPCDYTPSLIDYSDVAWKDTIRFQVISVDHEAREMTGEFLEKVEAM
;
A
#
# COMPACT_ATOMS: atom_id res chain seq x y z
N MET A 1 -20.50 0.04 6.61
CA MET A 1 -19.93 0.28 5.27
C MET A 1 -18.63 -0.49 5.20
N ASP A 2 -18.43 -1.30 4.18
CA ASP A 2 -17.18 -2.05 4.01
C ASP A 2 -17.00 -2.42 2.53
N GLN A 3 -16.03 -1.80 1.85
CA GLN A 3 -15.81 -1.97 0.41
C GLN A 3 -14.31 -2.03 0.10
N THR A 4 -13.94 -2.92 -0.82
CA THR A 4 -12.57 -3.06 -1.32
C THR A 4 -12.57 -2.83 -2.83
N PHE A 5 -11.60 -2.08 -3.32
CA PHE A 5 -11.46 -1.75 -4.73
C PHE A 5 -9.99 -1.53 -5.07
N GLN A 6 -9.68 -1.59 -6.37
CA GLN A 6 -8.36 -1.27 -6.89
C GLN A 6 -8.40 0.08 -7.60
N PHE A 7 -7.30 0.81 -7.52
CA PHE A 7 -7.11 2.05 -8.26
C PHE A 7 -5.66 2.16 -8.72
N PHE A 8 -5.46 3.01 -9.73
CA PHE A 8 -4.15 3.32 -10.29
C PHE A 8 -3.91 4.83 -10.23
N THR A 9 -2.73 5.22 -9.77
CA THR A 9 -2.29 6.62 -9.69
C THR A 9 -0.89 6.81 -10.29
N ASP A 10 -0.75 7.86 -11.09
CA ASP A 10 0.53 8.39 -11.62
C ASP A 10 1.01 9.63 -10.84
N THR A 11 0.38 9.89 -9.68
CA THR A 11 0.70 11.03 -8.82
C THR A 11 0.93 10.62 -7.37
N ALA A 12 1.07 9.32 -7.14
CA ALA A 12 1.20 8.72 -5.81
C ALA A 12 0.20 9.26 -4.79
N THR A 13 -1.06 9.54 -5.16
CA THR A 13 -2.02 10.21 -4.26
C THR A 13 -3.35 9.48 -4.16
N LEU A 14 -3.79 9.20 -2.94
CA LEU A 14 -5.15 8.78 -2.61
C LEU A 14 -5.97 10.02 -2.23
N ALA A 15 -7.07 10.25 -2.94
CA ALA A 15 -8.01 11.33 -2.68
C ALA A 15 -9.36 10.78 -2.20
N ILE A 16 -9.89 11.40 -1.14
CA ILE A 16 -11.21 11.11 -0.56
C ILE A 16 -11.99 12.43 -0.46
N PHE A 17 -13.07 12.56 -1.22
CA PHE A 17 -13.84 13.80 -1.28
C PHE A 17 -15.28 13.60 -1.75
N ASP A 18 -16.17 14.52 -1.39
CA ASP A 18 -17.46 14.67 -2.06
C ASP A 18 -17.29 15.54 -3.32
N PRO A 19 -17.62 15.05 -4.53
CA PRO A 19 -17.46 15.83 -5.76
C PRO A 19 -18.15 17.20 -5.74
N GLN A 20 -19.26 17.34 -5.00
CA GLN A 20 -19.97 18.62 -4.91
C GLN A 20 -19.16 19.67 -4.12
N CYS A 21 -18.34 19.24 -3.16
CA CYS A 21 -17.50 20.15 -2.36
C CYS A 21 -16.37 20.80 -3.17
N LEU A 22 -16.03 20.26 -4.35
CA LEU A 22 -14.90 20.71 -5.17
C LEU A 22 -15.28 21.34 -6.50
N GLN A 23 -16.55 21.60 -6.76
CA GLN A 23 -17.00 22.17 -8.04
C GLN A 23 -16.33 23.52 -8.36
N HIS A 24 -15.95 24.28 -7.33
CA HIS A 24 -15.26 25.57 -7.49
C HIS A 24 -13.82 25.42 -8.01
N ARG A 25 -13.20 24.25 -7.83
CA ARG A 25 -11.83 23.95 -8.28
C ARG A 25 -11.72 23.61 -9.76
N ALA A 26 -12.83 23.38 -10.46
CA ALA A 26 -12.77 22.98 -11.87
C ALA A 26 -12.08 24.00 -12.78
N ALA A 27 -12.16 25.29 -12.45
CA ALA A 27 -11.49 26.36 -13.22
C ALA A 27 -10.05 26.63 -12.76
N ASP A 28 -9.56 25.94 -11.74
CA ASP A 28 -8.17 26.05 -11.32
C ASP A 28 -7.25 25.32 -12.29
N ILE A 29 -5.94 25.46 -12.11
CA ILE A 29 -4.95 24.70 -12.89
C ILE A 29 -5.09 23.20 -12.63
N VAL A 30 -4.72 22.39 -13.62
CA VAL A 30 -4.56 20.94 -13.42
C VAL A 30 -3.55 20.72 -12.29
N ASP A 31 -3.79 19.72 -11.46
CA ASP A 31 -2.91 19.33 -10.35
C ASP A 31 -2.62 20.44 -9.33
N TRP A 32 -3.56 21.38 -9.14
CA TRP A 32 -3.48 22.48 -8.17
C TRP A 32 -3.17 22.06 -6.73
N TRP A 33 -3.35 20.77 -6.43
CA TRP A 33 -3.19 20.17 -5.13
C TRP A 33 -1.78 19.59 -4.89
N CYS A 34 -0.93 19.44 -5.92
CA CYS A 34 0.35 18.71 -5.83
C CYS A 34 1.49 19.45 -5.10
N ASP A 35 1.51 20.78 -5.10
CA ASP A 35 2.69 21.53 -4.64
C ASP A 35 2.82 21.59 -3.11
N ASP A 36 1.71 21.70 -2.37
CA ASP A 36 1.70 21.76 -0.91
C ASP A 36 0.34 21.33 -0.34
N VAL A 37 0.07 20.02 -0.42
CA VAL A 37 -1.18 19.39 0.03
C VAL A 37 -1.57 19.84 1.45
N GLY A 38 -0.60 19.89 2.37
CA GLY A 38 -0.84 20.26 3.77
C GLY A 38 -1.26 21.73 3.96
N GLN A 39 -0.94 22.60 3.00
CA GLN A 39 -1.34 24.01 3.05
C GLN A 39 -2.70 24.31 2.43
N LEU A 40 -3.32 23.34 1.74
CA LEU A 40 -4.64 23.51 1.15
C LEU A 40 -5.69 23.72 2.24
N GLU A 41 -6.48 24.79 2.09
CA GLU A 41 -7.55 25.11 3.06
C GLU A 41 -8.59 23.99 3.14
N GLU A 42 -8.90 23.31 2.03
CA GLU A 42 -9.80 22.16 2.02
C GLU A 42 -9.27 20.98 2.83
N VAL A 43 -7.95 20.76 2.84
CA VAL A 43 -7.32 19.71 3.66
C VAL A 43 -7.34 20.12 5.13
N LYS A 44 -6.90 21.34 5.44
CA LYS A 44 -6.88 21.88 6.82
C LYS A 44 -8.25 21.91 7.49
N THR A 45 -9.29 22.23 6.73
CA THR A 45 -10.68 22.29 7.24
C THR A 45 -11.38 20.93 7.18
N GLY A 46 -10.74 19.92 6.59
CA GLY A 46 -11.28 18.58 6.40
C GLY A 46 -12.52 18.57 5.51
N VAL A 47 -12.47 19.33 4.43
CA VAL A 47 -13.41 19.22 3.30
C VAL A 47 -13.00 18.05 2.42
N ILE A 48 -11.70 17.81 2.27
CA ILE A 48 -11.11 16.69 1.53
C ILE A 48 -9.99 16.04 2.34
N ALA A 49 -9.75 14.76 2.11
CA ALA A 49 -8.55 14.08 2.57
C ALA A 49 -7.70 13.67 1.37
N LEU A 50 -6.42 14.06 1.40
CA LEU A 50 -5.41 13.69 0.42
C LEU A 50 -4.27 13.03 1.17
N VAL A 51 -3.81 11.87 0.68
CA VAL A 51 -2.73 11.10 1.28
C VAL A 51 -1.71 10.72 0.21
N SER A 52 -0.46 11.13 0.41
CA SER A 52 0.64 10.76 -0.47
C SER A 52 1.13 9.33 -0.15
N LEU A 53 1.14 8.48 -1.16
CA LEU A 53 1.37 7.02 -1.10
C LEU A 53 2.83 6.60 -1.26
N GLY A 54 3.73 7.57 -1.47
CA GLY A 54 5.16 7.34 -1.64
C GLY A 54 5.60 6.95 -3.06
N GLY A 55 4.72 6.39 -3.89
CA GLY A 55 5.03 6.05 -5.27
C GLY A 55 3.81 5.88 -6.18
N ASP A 56 4.07 5.84 -7.49
CA ASP A 56 3.07 5.54 -8.51
C ASP A 56 2.80 4.04 -8.58
N GLY A 57 1.59 3.66 -8.98
CA GLY A 57 1.26 2.25 -9.13
C GLY A 57 -0.20 1.91 -9.02
N VAL A 58 -0.44 0.59 -9.02
CA VAL A 58 -1.75 0.00 -8.74
C VAL A 58 -1.79 -0.39 -7.27
N TYR A 59 -2.84 0.03 -6.58
CA TYR A 59 -3.07 -0.25 -5.18
C TYR A 59 -4.46 -0.83 -4.97
N GLN A 60 -4.60 -1.68 -3.96
CA GLN A 60 -5.86 -2.11 -3.40
C GLN A 60 -6.15 -1.31 -2.13
N ALA A 61 -7.34 -0.71 -2.05
CA ALA A 61 -7.79 0.00 -0.86
C ALA A 61 -9.07 -0.66 -0.31
N ARG A 62 -9.18 -0.70 1.01
CA ARG A 62 -10.43 -0.97 1.73
C ARG A 62 -10.90 0.29 2.42
N ILE A 63 -12.19 0.59 2.31
CA ILE A 63 -12.84 1.65 3.07
C ILE A 63 -13.94 1.08 3.94
N THR A 64 -13.92 1.44 5.21
CA THR A 64 -14.78 0.85 6.22
C THR A 64 -15.24 1.84 7.28
N ASP A 65 -16.40 1.59 7.88
CA ASP A 65 -16.85 2.22 9.14
C ASP A 65 -16.78 1.26 10.34
N ASP A 66 -16.09 0.13 10.17
CA ASP A 66 -15.76 -0.83 11.22
C ASP A 66 -14.27 -0.73 11.60
N GLU A 67 -13.78 -1.61 12.45
CA GLU A 67 -12.39 -1.72 12.85
C GLU A 67 -11.51 -2.40 11.78
N LEU A 68 -10.19 -2.32 11.97
CA LEU A 68 -9.25 -3.16 11.23
C LEU A 68 -9.50 -4.64 11.52
N THR A 69 -9.39 -5.49 10.50
CA THR A 69 -9.37 -6.95 10.68
C THR A 69 -8.10 -7.37 11.44
N SER A 70 -8.06 -8.61 11.93
CA SER A 70 -6.86 -9.12 12.61
C SER A 70 -5.63 -9.10 11.71
N ASP A 71 -5.78 -9.45 10.43
CA ASP A 71 -4.68 -9.45 9.48
C ASP A 71 -4.23 -8.03 9.14
N GLU A 72 -5.15 -7.08 8.95
CA GLU A 72 -4.77 -5.68 8.72
C GLU A 72 -4.08 -5.09 9.95
N ARG A 73 -4.58 -5.34 11.15
CA ARG A 73 -3.94 -4.91 12.39
C ARG A 73 -2.57 -5.56 12.57
N ASP A 74 -2.45 -6.84 12.23
CA ASP A 74 -1.17 -7.55 12.26
C ASP A 74 -0.17 -6.95 11.26
N TYR A 75 -0.56 -6.27 10.19
CA TYR A 75 0.40 -5.75 9.20
C TYR A 75 0.32 -4.24 9.01
N ALA A 76 -0.41 -3.51 9.86
CA ALA A 76 -0.48 -2.06 9.80
C ALA A 76 0.87 -1.45 10.18
N ALA A 77 1.49 -0.76 9.22
CA ALA A 77 2.86 -0.29 9.33
C ALA A 77 2.93 1.22 9.61
N GLU A 78 2.15 2.02 8.88
CA GLU A 78 2.02 3.47 9.09
C GLU A 78 0.56 3.88 9.23
N LEU A 79 0.33 5.01 9.91
CA LEU A 79 -0.98 5.64 10.07
C LEU A 79 -0.88 7.10 9.67
N VAL A 80 -1.75 7.52 8.77
CA VAL A 80 -2.06 8.92 8.51
C VAL A 80 -3.40 9.24 9.16
N GLU A 81 -3.36 10.09 10.18
CA GLU A 81 -4.53 10.51 10.97
C GLU A 81 -4.82 12.01 10.81
N ASN A 82 -5.80 12.50 11.57
CA ASN A 82 -6.25 13.89 11.55
C ASN A 82 -6.71 14.38 10.15
N LEU A 83 -7.24 13.45 9.35
CA LEU A 83 -7.86 13.75 8.08
C LEU A 83 -9.37 13.92 8.26
N GLY A 84 -9.99 14.71 7.39
CA GLY A 84 -11.45 14.83 7.38
C GLY A 84 -12.03 15.06 6.01
N VAL A 85 -13.30 14.71 5.87
CA VAL A 85 -14.08 14.97 4.67
C VAL A 85 -15.47 15.49 5.03
N ASP A 86 -15.95 16.44 4.25
CA ASP A 86 -17.32 16.92 4.31
C ASP A 86 -18.13 16.29 3.17
N VAL A 87 -19.27 15.70 3.52
CA VAL A 87 -20.21 15.08 2.58
C VAL A 87 -21.51 15.88 2.57
N VAL A 88 -21.80 16.50 1.44
CA VAL A 88 -22.93 17.42 1.23
C VAL A 88 -23.93 16.91 0.19
N SER A 89 -23.49 16.04 -0.72
CA SER A 89 -24.29 15.45 -1.79
C SER A 89 -24.81 14.04 -1.46
N GLY A 90 -24.24 13.43 -0.42
CA GLY A 90 -24.48 12.03 -0.06
C GLY A 90 -23.63 11.06 -0.89
N ALA A 91 -22.62 11.58 -1.59
CA ALA A 91 -21.67 10.81 -2.39
C ALA A 91 -20.25 11.11 -1.93
N LEU A 92 -19.47 10.04 -1.69
CA LEU A 92 -18.07 10.12 -1.32
C LEU A 92 -17.25 9.34 -2.34
N PHE A 93 -16.39 10.03 -3.07
CA PHE A 93 -15.43 9.41 -3.97
C PHE A 93 -14.14 9.08 -3.23
N ILE A 94 -13.56 7.91 -3.54
CA ILE A 94 -12.26 7.48 -3.10
C ILE A 94 -11.50 6.92 -4.30
N GLY A 95 -10.30 7.42 -4.56
CA GLY A 95 -9.50 6.96 -5.67
C GLY A 95 -8.26 7.83 -5.91
N PRO A 96 -7.73 7.86 -7.14
CA PRO A 96 -6.50 8.58 -7.44
C PRO A 96 -6.68 10.10 -7.40
N GLY A 97 -5.65 10.83 -7.00
CA GLY A 97 -5.63 12.31 -6.94
C GLY A 97 -5.96 12.97 -8.29
N GLU A 98 -5.63 12.31 -9.39
CA GLU A 98 -5.94 12.76 -10.76
C GLU A 98 -7.46 12.83 -11.07
N CYS A 99 -8.32 12.38 -10.15
CA CYS A 99 -9.77 12.54 -10.28
C CYS A 99 -10.30 13.84 -9.65
N LEU A 100 -9.46 14.62 -9.00
CA LEU A 100 -9.83 15.95 -8.50
C LEU A 100 -10.13 16.90 -9.68
N PRO A 101 -11.16 17.77 -9.58
CA PRO A 101 -11.44 18.77 -10.60
C PRO A 101 -10.27 19.73 -10.82
N GLY A 102 -10.14 20.24 -12.05
CA GLY A 102 -9.10 21.20 -12.45
C GLY A 102 -8.92 21.23 -13.98
N GLY A 103 -8.29 22.28 -14.51
CA GLY A 103 -8.05 22.44 -15.95
C GLY A 103 -9.32 22.51 -16.79
N ASP A 104 -10.34 23.20 -16.29
CA ASP A 104 -11.71 23.25 -16.82
C ASP A 104 -12.47 21.91 -16.81
N ALA A 105 -11.92 20.87 -16.16
CA ALA A 105 -12.56 19.56 -16.01
C ALA A 105 -13.27 19.44 -14.66
N GLN A 106 -14.52 18.97 -14.72
CA GLN A 106 -15.34 18.58 -13.55
C GLN A 106 -15.18 17.09 -13.26
N PHE A 107 -15.52 16.69 -12.03
CA PHE A 107 -15.69 15.27 -11.71
C PHE A 107 -16.81 14.67 -12.59
N SER A 108 -16.55 13.50 -13.16
CA SER A 108 -17.40 12.86 -14.17
C SER A 108 -17.45 11.34 -14.00
N SER A 109 -18.27 10.65 -14.79
CA SER A 109 -18.35 9.19 -14.78
C SER A 109 -17.02 8.50 -15.14
N VAL A 110 -16.16 9.15 -15.92
CA VAL A 110 -14.81 8.62 -16.21
C VAL A 110 -13.95 8.57 -14.95
N ASN A 111 -14.15 9.52 -14.03
CA ASN A 111 -13.47 9.52 -12.74
C ASN A 111 -14.02 8.43 -11.82
N GLU A 112 -15.33 8.19 -11.83
CA GLU A 112 -15.97 7.12 -11.05
C GLU A 112 -15.37 5.74 -11.37
N GLU A 113 -15.03 5.48 -12.64
CA GLU A 113 -14.42 4.22 -13.08
C GLU A 113 -12.96 4.03 -12.61
N ARG A 114 -12.29 5.09 -12.12
CA ARG A 114 -10.90 5.02 -11.63
C ARG A 114 -10.78 4.77 -10.13
N GLY A 115 -11.90 4.71 -9.41
CA GLY A 115 -11.95 4.50 -7.96
C GLY A 115 -13.30 3.93 -7.55
N ILE A 116 -13.84 4.41 -6.44
CA ILE A 116 -15.18 4.04 -5.97
C ILE A 116 -15.96 5.28 -5.54
N LEU A 117 -17.24 5.35 -5.92
CA LEU A 117 -18.18 6.37 -5.47
C LEU A 117 -19.21 5.73 -4.53
N LEU A 118 -19.10 6.04 -3.24
CA LEU A 118 -19.96 5.49 -2.19
C LEU A 118 -21.13 6.40 -1.89
N LYS A 119 -22.29 5.80 -1.62
CA LYS A 119 -23.45 6.51 -1.10
C LYS A 119 -23.43 6.45 0.42
N ILE A 120 -23.19 7.59 1.07
CA ILE A 120 -23.16 7.71 2.53
C ILE A 120 -23.98 8.92 2.99
N PRO A 121 -24.45 8.94 4.25
CA PRO A 121 -25.20 10.09 4.76
C PRO A 121 -24.38 11.39 4.70
N ASN A 122 -25.06 12.50 4.43
CA ASN A 122 -24.46 13.82 4.59
C ASN A 122 -23.95 14.00 6.01
N GLY A 123 -22.77 14.60 6.14
CA GLY A 123 -22.12 14.78 7.43
C GLY A 123 -20.65 15.09 7.28
N LYS A 124 -20.00 15.23 8.42
CA LYS A 124 -18.55 15.40 8.51
C LYS A 124 -17.95 14.10 9.04
N TYR A 125 -16.83 13.68 8.47
CA TYR A 125 -16.17 12.43 8.85
C TYR A 125 -14.69 12.68 9.14
N CYS A 126 -14.17 11.97 10.14
CA CYS A 126 -12.74 11.79 10.33
C CYS A 126 -12.32 10.53 9.57
N ILE A 127 -11.11 10.57 9.03
CA ILE A 127 -10.52 9.46 8.30
C ILE A 127 -9.17 9.14 8.94
N GLU A 128 -8.95 7.85 9.18
CA GLU A 128 -7.63 7.29 9.45
C GLU A 128 -7.27 6.40 8.26
N VAL A 129 -6.07 6.57 7.70
CA VAL A 129 -5.58 5.72 6.61
C VAL A 129 -4.36 4.96 7.09
N TYR A 130 -4.46 3.64 7.08
CA TYR A 130 -3.39 2.73 7.45
C TYR A 130 -2.72 2.19 6.19
N SER A 131 -1.39 2.14 6.15
CA SER A 131 -0.66 1.27 5.22
C SER A 131 -0.54 -0.14 5.81
N ILE A 132 -0.72 -1.16 4.97
CA ILE A 132 -0.68 -2.57 5.39
C ILE A 132 0.46 -3.27 4.63
N ASP A 133 1.55 -3.58 5.32
CA ASP A 133 2.74 -4.23 4.75
C ASP A 133 2.56 -5.77 4.68
N TRP A 134 1.43 -6.21 4.13
CA TRP A 134 1.08 -7.63 4.07
C TRP A 134 2.04 -8.44 3.19
N PHE A 135 2.72 -7.81 2.23
CA PHE A 135 3.66 -8.47 1.31
C PHE A 135 4.90 -9.02 2.00
N GLU A 136 5.22 -8.54 3.20
CA GLU A 136 6.27 -9.10 4.06
C GLU A 136 5.89 -10.45 4.67
N SER A 137 4.60 -10.79 4.63
CA SER A 137 4.10 -12.07 5.11
C SER A 137 4.40 -13.19 4.11
N PRO A 138 4.92 -14.34 4.57
CA PRO A 138 5.03 -15.54 3.74
C PRO A 138 3.66 -16.07 3.29
N ARG A 139 2.55 -15.63 3.91
CA ARG A 139 1.18 -16.07 3.56
C ARG A 139 0.71 -15.54 2.22
N TRP A 140 1.13 -14.33 1.86
CA TRP A 140 0.62 -13.62 0.70
C TRP A 140 1.72 -13.21 -0.28
N TRP A 141 2.99 -13.36 0.09
CA TRP A 141 4.10 -13.11 -0.81
C TRP A 141 4.04 -14.03 -2.04
N THR A 142 4.26 -13.42 -3.21
CA THR A 142 4.33 -14.12 -4.51
C THR A 142 5.54 -13.62 -5.31
N GLU A 143 6.15 -14.51 -6.10
CA GLU A 143 7.34 -14.16 -6.92
C GLU A 143 7.05 -13.08 -7.97
N ASN A 144 5.82 -13.03 -8.47
CA ASN A 144 5.39 -12.06 -9.49
C ASN A 144 4.83 -10.76 -8.87
N GLN A 145 4.90 -10.61 -7.54
CA GLN A 145 4.36 -9.46 -6.80
C GLN A 145 2.88 -9.19 -7.07
N GLN A 146 2.13 -10.22 -7.51
CA GLN A 146 0.69 -10.12 -7.64
C GLN A 146 0.03 -10.52 -6.31
N PRO A 147 -0.79 -9.65 -5.71
CA PRO A 147 -1.50 -9.98 -4.49
C PRO A 147 -2.44 -11.18 -4.72
N PRO A 148 -2.38 -12.23 -3.88
CA PRO A 148 -3.42 -13.25 -3.85
C PRO A 148 -4.80 -12.64 -3.57
N GLU A 149 -5.88 -13.29 -4.01
CA GLU A 149 -7.27 -12.80 -3.80
C GLU A 149 -7.63 -12.56 -2.33
N ASN A 150 -6.99 -13.28 -1.40
CA ASN A 150 -7.21 -13.16 0.03
C ASN A 150 -6.14 -12.32 0.76
N ALA A 151 -5.30 -11.58 0.03
CA ALA A 151 -4.40 -10.60 0.64
C ALA A 151 -5.19 -9.43 1.22
N PRO A 152 -4.75 -8.85 2.35
CA PRO A 152 -5.23 -7.55 2.81
C PRO A 152 -5.10 -6.49 1.72
N ALA A 153 -5.88 -5.41 1.84
CA ALA A 153 -5.66 -4.22 1.01
C ALA A 153 -4.34 -3.54 1.40
N ASP A 154 -3.69 -2.87 0.45
CA ASP A 154 -2.47 -2.08 0.71
C ASP A 154 -2.77 -0.90 1.64
N TYR A 155 -3.95 -0.31 1.50
CA TYR A 155 -4.43 0.77 2.35
C TYR A 155 -5.81 0.48 2.93
N VAL A 156 -6.01 0.83 4.20
CA VAL A 156 -7.32 0.77 4.85
C VAL A 156 -7.71 2.14 5.36
N ALA A 157 -8.77 2.71 4.78
CA ALA A 157 -9.38 3.96 5.21
C ALA A 157 -10.55 3.68 6.17
N VAL A 158 -10.38 4.07 7.43
CA VAL A 158 -11.40 3.93 8.47
C VAL A 158 -12.14 5.26 8.62
N LEU A 159 -13.45 5.24 8.39
CA LEU A 159 -14.32 6.41 8.51
C LEU A 159 -15.10 6.39 9.82
N ARG A 160 -15.14 7.55 10.48
CA ARG A 160 -15.95 7.79 11.69
C ARG A 160 -16.61 9.16 11.61
N SER A 161 -17.79 9.33 12.22
CA SER A 161 -18.43 10.66 12.28
C SER A 161 -17.56 11.65 13.05
N ARG A 162 -17.31 12.83 12.46
CA ARG A 162 -16.51 13.91 13.04
C ARG A 162 -17.38 14.85 13.86
N MET A 163 -17.17 14.85 15.17
CA MET A 163 -17.89 15.72 16.12
C MET A 163 -17.09 16.96 16.54
N ALA A 164 -15.77 16.90 16.42
CA ALA A 164 -14.84 17.98 16.77
C ALA A 164 -14.14 18.54 15.51
N PRO A 165 -13.63 19.78 15.55
CA PRO A 165 -12.70 20.27 14.53
C PRO A 165 -11.46 19.37 14.42
N LEU A 166 -10.80 19.38 13.26
CA LEU A 166 -9.49 18.75 13.13
C LEU A 166 -8.43 19.58 13.85
N ASP A 167 -7.37 18.90 14.29
CA ASP A 167 -6.18 19.56 14.76
C ASP A 167 -5.43 20.20 13.58
N GLU A 168 -4.53 21.14 13.88
CA GLU A 168 -3.74 21.80 12.84
C GLU A 168 -2.76 20.81 12.20
N ILE A 169 -2.85 20.67 10.88
CA ILE A 169 -1.93 19.84 10.09
C ILE A 169 -0.68 20.68 9.79
N ASN A 170 0.47 20.25 10.35
CA ASN A 170 1.75 20.95 10.22
C ASN A 170 2.65 20.40 9.11
N SER A 171 2.24 19.30 8.47
CA SER A 171 2.97 18.61 7.41
C SER A 171 2.02 17.91 6.45
N GLU A 172 2.45 17.72 5.21
CA GLU A 172 1.74 16.90 4.23
C GLU A 172 1.35 15.53 4.81
N PRO A 173 0.08 15.12 4.73
CA PRO A 173 -0.33 13.76 5.11
C PRO A 173 0.24 12.75 4.11
N ARG A 174 1.18 11.93 4.58
CA ARG A 174 1.90 11.00 3.70
C ARG A 174 2.37 9.75 4.43
N PHE A 175 2.48 8.67 3.67
CA PHE A 175 3.30 7.53 4.02
C PHE A 175 4.76 7.81 3.64
N THR A 176 5.67 7.32 4.46
CA THR A 176 7.11 7.51 4.29
C THR A 176 7.80 6.27 3.73
N GLY A 177 7.18 5.09 3.89
CA GLY A 177 7.74 3.81 3.49
C GLY A 177 8.92 3.36 4.34
N ASP A 178 9.18 4.04 5.47
CA ASP A 178 10.28 3.73 6.39
C ASP A 178 9.73 2.95 7.59
N THR A 179 9.47 1.65 7.39
CA THR A 179 8.75 0.80 8.35
C THR A 179 9.66 -0.27 8.94
N ASP A 180 10.54 0.13 9.87
CA ASP A 180 11.26 -0.83 10.73
C ASP A 180 10.33 -1.47 11.80
N GLN A 181 9.11 -0.94 11.96
CA GLN A 181 8.16 -1.33 13.01
C GLN A 181 6.72 -1.26 12.52
N PHE A 182 5.86 -2.09 13.12
CA PHE A 182 4.41 -2.07 12.92
C PHE A 182 3.71 -1.32 14.05
N LEU A 183 2.56 -0.73 13.76
CA LEU A 183 1.78 0.06 14.72
C LEU A 183 1.25 -0.75 15.91
N PHE A 184 1.05 -2.05 15.72
CA PHE A 184 0.46 -2.93 16.72
C PHE A 184 1.38 -4.11 17.02
N GLU A 185 1.44 -4.48 18.30
CA GLU A 185 2.04 -5.73 18.73
C GLU A 185 1.20 -6.91 18.24
N SER A 186 1.87 -7.94 17.72
CA SER A 186 1.21 -9.15 17.25
C SER A 186 2.04 -10.40 17.57
N ALA A 187 1.40 -11.37 18.18
CA ALA A 187 1.98 -12.70 18.43
C ALA A 187 1.78 -13.66 17.24
N THR A 188 0.97 -13.28 16.25
CA THR A 188 0.60 -14.10 15.10
C THR A 188 1.23 -13.65 13.79
N ARG A 189 1.79 -12.43 13.76
CA ARG A 189 2.54 -11.89 12.62
C ARG A 189 3.72 -12.79 12.26
N LEU A 190 3.79 -13.16 10.99
CA LEU A 190 4.94 -13.82 10.38
C LEU A 190 5.57 -12.88 9.35
N ILE A 191 6.90 -12.70 9.44
CA ILE A 191 7.68 -11.84 8.54
C ILE A 191 8.80 -12.65 7.92
N GLY A 192 9.05 -12.44 6.64
CA GLY A 192 10.14 -13.09 5.93
C GLY A 192 9.86 -14.56 5.57
N PRO A 193 10.83 -15.23 4.94
CA PRO A 193 10.66 -16.57 4.41
C PRO A 193 10.47 -17.59 5.55
N GLN A 194 9.87 -18.73 5.22
CA GLN A 194 9.62 -19.83 6.16
C GLN A 194 10.17 -21.14 5.60
N PRO A 195 10.63 -22.07 6.46
CA PRO A 195 10.97 -23.42 6.03
C PRO A 195 9.84 -24.07 5.22
N GLY A 196 10.19 -24.68 4.11
CA GLY A 196 9.27 -25.31 3.17
C GLY A 196 8.84 -24.43 2.00
N MET A 197 9.02 -23.10 2.05
CA MET A 197 8.76 -22.22 0.92
C MET A 197 9.65 -22.57 -0.28
N VAL A 198 9.13 -22.43 -1.50
CA VAL A 198 9.91 -22.57 -2.73
C VAL A 198 10.09 -21.20 -3.34
N LEU A 199 11.34 -20.79 -3.51
CA LEU A 199 11.71 -19.46 -3.99
C LEU A 199 12.63 -19.56 -5.21
N SER A 200 12.48 -18.58 -6.11
CA SER A 200 13.36 -18.37 -7.25
C SER A 200 14.44 -17.32 -6.95
N THR A 201 15.66 -17.56 -7.42
CA THR A 201 16.75 -16.56 -7.35
C THR A 201 17.75 -16.72 -8.50
N LYS A 202 18.57 -15.69 -8.71
CA LYS A 202 19.63 -15.67 -9.72
C LYS A 202 21.00 -15.95 -9.08
N VAL A 203 21.73 -16.88 -9.69
CA VAL A 203 23.11 -17.21 -9.30
C VAL A 203 24.07 -16.13 -9.78
N ARG A 204 24.85 -15.60 -8.84
CA ARG A 204 25.84 -14.53 -9.03
C ARG A 204 27.26 -15.05 -8.74
N LYS A 205 28.26 -14.26 -9.13
CA LYS A 205 29.66 -14.47 -8.69
C LYS A 205 29.92 -13.57 -7.50
N GLY A 206 30.43 -14.16 -6.42
CA GLY A 206 30.96 -13.45 -5.26
C GLY A 206 32.47 -13.65 -5.10
N PRO A 207 33.08 -13.02 -4.09
CA PRO A 207 34.53 -13.10 -3.83
C PRO A 207 35.07 -14.53 -3.60
N HIS A 208 34.21 -15.43 -3.13
CA HIS A 208 34.58 -16.79 -2.72
C HIS A 208 33.91 -17.90 -3.55
N GLY A 209 33.27 -17.57 -4.67
CA GLY A 209 32.57 -18.55 -5.51
C GLY A 209 31.23 -18.06 -6.01
N LEU A 210 30.26 -18.98 -6.11
CA LEU A 210 28.89 -18.64 -6.47
C LEU A 210 28.14 -18.12 -5.24
N THR A 211 27.29 -17.12 -5.45
CA THR A 211 26.36 -16.58 -4.45
C THR A 211 24.97 -16.49 -5.07
N LEU A 212 23.94 -16.23 -4.26
CA LEU A 212 22.58 -16.03 -4.74
C LEU A 212 22.17 -14.56 -4.55
N ARG A 213 21.28 -14.06 -5.41
CA ARG A 213 20.63 -12.76 -5.20
C ARG A 213 19.65 -12.88 -4.04
N GLU A 214 19.51 -11.81 -3.25
CA GLU A 214 18.39 -11.64 -2.32
C GLU A 214 17.04 -11.94 -3.00
N CYS A 215 16.17 -12.65 -2.28
CA CYS A 215 14.83 -12.99 -2.74
C CYS A 215 13.89 -13.32 -1.58
N GLY A 216 12.63 -13.60 -1.91
CA GLY A 216 11.60 -13.87 -0.92
C GLY A 216 11.03 -12.59 -0.29
N PRO A 217 10.09 -12.73 0.66
CA PRO A 217 9.61 -11.61 1.45
C PRO A 217 10.77 -10.97 2.23
N CYS A 218 10.82 -9.64 2.22
CA CYS A 218 11.89 -8.84 2.85
C CYS A 218 13.31 -9.17 2.33
N ASP A 219 13.46 -9.59 1.07
CA ASP A 219 14.76 -9.69 0.39
C ASP A 219 15.88 -10.40 1.19
N TYR A 220 15.62 -11.61 1.69
CA TYR A 220 16.59 -12.38 2.47
C TYR A 220 17.76 -12.85 1.60
N THR A 221 18.97 -12.91 2.18
CA THR A 221 20.17 -13.43 1.53
C THR A 221 20.13 -14.97 1.51
N PRO A 222 20.04 -15.63 0.32
CA PRO A 222 19.97 -17.07 0.27
C PRO A 222 21.33 -17.74 0.08
N SER A 223 21.42 -18.96 0.58
CA SER A 223 22.51 -19.91 0.35
C SER A 223 21.97 -21.29 -0.02
N LEU A 224 22.76 -22.11 -0.72
CA LEU A 224 22.43 -23.53 -0.94
C LEU A 224 23.26 -24.44 -0.06
N ILE A 225 22.68 -25.57 0.32
CA ILE A 225 23.42 -26.68 0.95
C ILE A 225 24.46 -27.25 -0.02
N ASP A 226 24.14 -27.29 -1.32
CA ASP A 226 25.03 -27.78 -2.38
C ASP A 226 24.90 -26.92 -3.65
N TYR A 227 26.05 -26.53 -4.22
CA TYR A 227 26.15 -25.74 -5.45
C TYR A 227 26.57 -26.59 -6.67
N SER A 228 26.71 -27.91 -6.53
CA SER A 228 27.29 -28.78 -7.56
C SER A 228 26.58 -28.71 -8.93
N ASP A 229 25.26 -28.49 -8.93
CA ASP A 229 24.44 -28.46 -10.14
C ASP A 229 24.12 -27.05 -10.65
N VAL A 230 24.62 -26.00 -10.01
CA VAL A 230 24.33 -24.61 -10.38
C VAL A 230 25.53 -23.91 -11.01
N ALA A 231 25.26 -23.06 -12.00
CA ALA A 231 26.25 -22.28 -12.71
C ALA A 231 25.94 -20.78 -12.64
N TRP A 232 26.97 -19.96 -12.91
CA TRP A 232 26.80 -18.51 -13.00
C TRP A 232 25.74 -18.13 -14.04
N LYS A 233 24.86 -17.19 -13.65
CA LYS A 233 23.68 -16.71 -14.42
C LYS A 233 22.50 -17.68 -14.50
N ASP A 234 22.59 -18.86 -13.90
CA ASP A 234 21.39 -19.68 -13.74
C ASP A 234 20.34 -18.91 -12.93
N THR A 235 19.09 -19.05 -13.33
CA THR A 235 17.96 -18.80 -12.44
C THR A 235 17.55 -20.16 -11.89
N ILE A 236 17.40 -20.26 -10.58
CA ILE A 236 17.13 -21.53 -9.91
C ILE A 236 15.92 -21.39 -9.00
N ARG A 237 15.24 -22.51 -8.75
CA ARG A 237 14.32 -22.68 -7.63
C ARG A 237 14.95 -23.52 -6.55
N PHE A 238 14.71 -23.15 -5.31
CA PHE A 238 15.16 -23.90 -4.15
C PHE A 238 14.05 -23.93 -3.09
N GLN A 239 14.05 -24.99 -2.27
CA GLN A 239 13.19 -25.07 -1.10
C GLN A 239 13.95 -24.51 0.11
N VAL A 240 13.36 -23.58 0.85
CA VAL A 240 13.90 -23.04 2.10
C VAL A 240 13.93 -24.14 3.15
N ILE A 241 15.10 -24.38 3.76
CA ILE A 241 15.30 -25.40 4.80
C ILE A 241 15.42 -24.75 6.18
N SER A 242 16.16 -23.65 6.28
CA SER A 242 16.34 -22.89 7.52
C SER A 242 16.41 -21.39 7.24
N VAL A 243 15.99 -20.60 8.23
CA VAL A 243 15.95 -19.14 8.16
C VAL A 243 16.55 -18.58 9.44
N ASP A 244 17.42 -17.58 9.30
CA ASP A 244 17.91 -16.71 10.36
C ASP A 244 17.30 -15.32 10.15
N HIS A 245 16.26 -15.02 10.92
CA HIS A 245 15.54 -13.75 10.82
C HIS A 245 16.35 -12.56 11.35
N GLU A 246 17.30 -12.79 12.27
CA GLU A 246 18.16 -11.72 12.81
C GLU A 246 19.20 -11.30 11.76
N ALA A 247 19.81 -12.27 11.08
CA ALA A 247 20.78 -12.02 10.01
C ALA A 247 20.13 -11.71 8.65
N ARG A 248 18.80 -11.90 8.50
CA ARG A 248 18.08 -11.91 7.21
C ARG A 248 18.71 -12.88 6.21
N GLU A 249 19.09 -14.05 6.69
CA GLU A 249 19.71 -15.11 5.88
C GLU A 249 18.80 -16.34 5.80
N MET A 250 18.93 -17.09 4.71
CA MET A 250 18.26 -18.39 4.57
C MET A 250 19.15 -19.40 3.86
N THR A 251 18.94 -20.68 4.17
CA THR A 251 19.60 -21.81 3.50
C THR A 251 18.55 -22.69 2.85
N GLY A 252 18.84 -23.12 1.63
CA GLY A 252 17.92 -23.89 0.80
C GLY A 252 18.52 -25.14 0.15
N GLU A 253 17.64 -26.03 -0.25
CA GLU A 253 17.95 -27.18 -1.10
C GLU A 253 17.56 -26.86 -2.55
N PHE A 254 18.52 -27.03 -3.48
CA PHE A 254 18.29 -26.82 -4.90
C PHE A 254 17.20 -27.78 -5.43
N LEU A 255 16.27 -27.27 -6.24
CA LEU A 255 15.24 -28.07 -6.89
C LEU A 255 15.47 -28.19 -8.39
N GLU A 256 15.52 -27.04 -9.08
CA GLU A 256 15.59 -27.00 -10.54
C GLU A 256 16.16 -25.69 -11.08
N LYS A 257 16.59 -25.70 -12.34
CA LYS A 257 16.89 -24.49 -13.10
C LYS A 257 15.63 -24.02 -13.81
N VAL A 258 15.42 -22.72 -13.79
CA VAL A 258 14.30 -22.07 -14.48
C VAL A 258 14.85 -21.38 -15.72
N GLU A 259 14.19 -21.57 -16.86
CA GLU A 259 14.47 -20.74 -18.03
C GLU A 259 14.16 -19.29 -17.68
N ALA A 260 15.03 -18.37 -18.09
CA ALA A 260 14.78 -16.95 -17.90
C ALA A 260 13.54 -16.57 -18.72
N MET A 261 12.45 -16.21 -18.02
CA MET A 261 11.32 -15.51 -18.62
C MET A 261 11.73 -14.15 -19.17
#